data_AF-B3ETW6-F1
#
_entry.id   AF-B3ETW6-F1
#
_cell.length_a   1.000
_cell.length_b   1.000
_cell.length_c   1.000
_cell.angle_alpha   90.00
_cell.angle_beta   90.00
_cell.angle_gamma   90.00
#
_symmetry.space_group_name_H-M   'P 1'
#
loop_
_entity.id
_entity.type
_entity.pdbx_description
1 polymer ?
#
loop_
_entity_poly.entity_id
_entity_poly.type
_entity_poly.pdbx_seq_one_letter_code
_entity_poly.pdbx_strand_id
1 'polypeptide(L)'
;MNYIINILTGTPLKVWILLKVWILLWYLFYTGIKAIKPQTIWLPKLFILPLIITGLSVAGLLKQPNTMQSTMWYSYLASVVLGGLVSWLFFRNTQLIIDRTTKSVTLPGGYITLFLLLGIFVLNYFWDYMHAVHPTFFTLPVNCFKTASSGLLAGLSMGRAATYTYKFFKTN
;
A
#
# COMPACT_ATOMS: atom_id res chain seq x y z
N MET A 1 -38.99 -6.64 -19.03
CA MET A 1 -37.85 -5.73 -19.29
C MET A 1 -37.41 -4.88 -18.08
N ASN A 2 -38.13 -4.87 -16.95
CA ASN A 2 -37.77 -4.04 -15.78
C ASN A 2 -36.81 -4.73 -14.78
N TYR A 3 -36.70 -6.05 -14.80
CA TYR A 3 -35.80 -6.81 -13.91
C TYR A 3 -34.32 -6.64 -14.25
N ILE A 4 -33.98 -6.56 -15.54
CA ILE A 4 -32.59 -6.37 -16.01
C ILE A 4 -32.10 -4.95 -15.67
N ILE A 5 -32.98 -3.96 -15.81
CA ILE A 5 -32.70 -2.57 -15.45
C ILE A 5 -32.46 -2.45 -13.94
N ASN A 6 -33.23 -3.15 -13.10
CA ASN A 6 -33.05 -3.13 -11.64
C ASN A 6 -31.76 -3.82 -11.16
N ILE A 7 -31.29 -4.85 -11.88
CA ILE A 7 -29.97 -5.47 -11.62
C ILE A 7 -28.85 -4.49 -12.01
N LEU A 8 -28.97 -3.80 -13.15
CA LEU A 8 -28.00 -2.81 -13.60
C LEU A 8 -27.94 -1.55 -12.73
N THR A 9 -29.08 -1.09 -12.21
CA THR A 9 -29.16 0.12 -11.36
C THR A 9 -28.89 -0.15 -9.89
N GLY A 10 -29.10 -1.38 -9.41
CA GLY A 10 -28.81 -1.77 -8.02
C GLY A 10 -27.33 -2.04 -7.71
N THR A 11 -26.49 -2.27 -8.73
CA THR A 11 -25.08 -2.69 -8.55
C THR A 11 -23.96 -1.72 -9.02
N PRO A 12 -24.15 -0.42 -9.31
CA PRO A 12 -23.06 0.38 -9.89
C PRO A 12 -21.86 0.52 -8.93
N LEU A 13 -22.12 0.61 -7.62
CA LEU A 13 -21.05 0.74 -6.61
C LEU A 13 -20.30 -0.57 -6.35
N LYS A 14 -20.99 -1.72 -6.32
CA LYS A 14 -20.38 -3.03 -6.06
C LYS A 14 -19.52 -3.49 -7.24
N VAL A 15 -19.99 -3.28 -8.47
CA VAL A 15 -19.22 -3.59 -9.69
C VAL A 15 -17.94 -2.76 -9.74
N TRP A 16 -17.99 -1.48 -9.36
CA TRP A 16 -16.81 -0.62 -9.34
C TRP A 16 -15.76 -1.04 -8.29
N ILE A 17 -16.21 -1.55 -7.14
CA ILE A 17 -15.32 -2.14 -6.12
C ILE A 17 -14.65 -3.41 -6.65
N LEU A 18 -15.41 -4.31 -7.28
CA LEU A 18 -14.86 -5.53 -7.89
C LEU A 18 -13.86 -5.22 -9.01
N LEU A 19 -14.15 -4.24 -9.86
CA LEU A 19 -13.26 -3.78 -10.92
C LEU A 19 -11.96 -3.19 -10.36
N LYS A 20 -12.03 -2.39 -9.29
CA LYS A 20 -10.83 -1.88 -8.60
C LYS A 20 -9.94 -2.98 -8.07
N VAL A 21 -10.53 -4.00 -7.44
CA VAL A 21 -9.79 -5.14 -6.89
C VAL A 21 -9.09 -5.91 -8.01
N TRP A 22 -9.77 -6.17 -9.12
CA TRP A 22 -9.18 -6.85 -10.27
C TRP A 22 -8.09 -6.05 -10.97
N ILE A 23 -8.29 -4.74 -11.17
CA ILE A 23 -7.26 -3.87 -11.73
C ILE A 23 -6.03 -3.84 -10.83
N LEU A 24 -6.22 -3.73 -9.51
CA LEU A 24 -5.14 -3.70 -8.54
C LEU A 24 -4.42 -5.05 -8.47
N LEU A 25 -5.14 -6.16 -8.52
CA LEU A 25 -4.58 -7.52 -8.55
C LEU A 25 -3.77 -7.77 -9.82
N TRP A 26 -4.29 -7.38 -10.99
CA TRP A 26 -3.57 -7.43 -12.26
C TRP A 26 -2.30 -6.58 -12.20
N TYR A 27 -2.42 -5.35 -11.70
CA TYR A 27 -1.29 -4.45 -11.51
C TYR A 27 -0.25 -5.03 -10.56
N LEU A 28 -0.68 -5.69 -9.49
CA LEU A 28 0.20 -6.37 -8.53
C LEU A 28 0.94 -7.54 -9.16
N PHE A 29 0.25 -8.38 -9.94
CA PHE A 29 0.87 -9.49 -10.66
C PHE A 29 1.89 -8.97 -11.67
N TYR A 30 1.51 -7.96 -12.46
CA TYR A 30 2.40 -7.35 -13.44
C TYR A 30 3.63 -6.74 -12.77
N THR A 31 3.43 -5.95 -11.71
CA THR A 31 4.52 -5.28 -10.98
C THR A 31 5.37 -6.29 -10.22
N GLY A 32 4.76 -7.32 -9.64
CA GLY A 32 5.42 -8.39 -8.92
C GLY A 32 6.34 -9.20 -9.83
N ILE A 33 5.83 -9.69 -10.96
CA ILE A 33 6.64 -10.43 -11.95
C ILE A 33 7.78 -9.56 -12.47
N LYS A 34 7.52 -8.27 -12.70
CA LYS A 34 8.54 -7.31 -13.15
C LYS A 34 9.59 -7.02 -12.08
N ALA A 35 9.23 -7.09 -10.79
CA ALA A 35 10.13 -6.89 -9.66
C ALA A 35 11.04 -8.09 -9.35
N ILE A 36 10.78 -9.26 -9.94
CA ILE A 36 11.68 -10.43 -9.87
C ILE A 36 12.96 -10.16 -10.67
N LYS A 37 12.87 -9.39 -11.76
CA LYS A 37 14.04 -9.04 -12.57
C LYS A 37 14.75 -7.82 -11.97
N PRO A 38 16.10 -7.77 -11.99
CA PRO A 38 16.82 -6.55 -11.66
C PRO A 38 16.33 -5.44 -12.60
N GLN A 39 15.91 -4.33 -12.00
CA GLN A 39 15.37 -3.19 -12.75
C GLN A 39 16.09 -1.92 -12.35
N THR A 40 16.57 -1.22 -13.36
CA THR A 40 17.13 0.11 -13.23
C THR A 40 15.98 1.10 -13.26
N ILE A 41 15.64 1.66 -12.09
CA ILE A 41 14.52 2.59 -11.97
C ILE A 41 15.05 3.99 -11.67
N TRP A 42 14.46 4.98 -12.32
CA TRP A 42 14.63 6.39 -11.96
C TRP A 42 14.12 6.64 -10.54
N LEU A 43 14.96 7.30 -9.72
CA LEU A 43 14.71 7.57 -8.29
C LEU A 43 13.28 8.10 -7.96
N PRO A 44 12.71 9.06 -8.72
CA PRO A 44 11.38 9.60 -8.43
C PRO A 44 10.26 8.59 -8.67
N LYS A 45 10.42 7.69 -9.65
CA LYS A 45 9.41 6.70 -10.03
C LYS A 45 9.20 5.65 -8.92
N LEU A 46 10.18 5.51 -8.05
CA LEU A 46 10.17 4.66 -6.85
C LEU A 46 9.19 5.17 -5.78
N PHE A 47 8.88 6.46 -5.76
CA PHE A 47 7.92 7.08 -4.83
C PHE A 47 6.48 7.10 -5.34
N ILE A 48 6.25 6.91 -6.64
CA ILE A 48 4.89 6.95 -7.21
C ILE A 48 4.01 5.84 -6.64
N LEU A 49 4.53 4.60 -6.58
CA LEU A 49 3.79 3.46 -6.02
C LEU A 49 3.44 3.66 -4.54
N PRO A 50 4.41 3.97 -3.66
CA PRO A 50 4.13 4.22 -2.25
C PRO A 50 3.16 5.39 -2.06
N LEU A 51 3.31 6.50 -2.82
CA LEU A 51 2.41 7.65 -2.69
C LEU A 51 0.97 7.32 -3.06
N ILE A 52 0.76 6.51 -4.11
CA ILE A 52 -0.60 6.10 -4.49
C ILE A 52 -1.21 5.23 -3.40
N ILE A 53 -0.44 4.29 -2.83
CA ILE A 53 -0.91 3.40 -1.76
C ILE A 53 -1.19 4.18 -0.47
N THR A 54 -0.32 5.13 -0.09
CA THR A 54 -0.54 5.98 1.08
C THR A 54 -1.71 6.91 0.87
N GLY A 55 -1.83 7.53 -0.30
CA GLY A 55 -2.96 8.38 -0.67
C GLY A 55 -4.30 7.64 -0.65
N LEU A 56 -4.33 6.40 -1.15
CA LEU A 56 -5.50 5.53 -1.06
C LEU A 56 -5.84 5.14 0.39
N SER A 57 -4.83 4.87 1.22
CA SER A 57 -5.02 4.55 2.64
C SER A 57 -5.61 5.74 3.42
N VAL A 58 -5.09 6.94 3.19
CA VAL A 58 -5.61 8.19 3.80
C VAL A 58 -7.00 8.50 3.28
N ALA A 59 -7.26 8.33 1.98
CA ALA A 59 -8.60 8.51 1.42
C ALA A 59 -9.62 7.50 1.98
N GLY A 60 -9.18 6.27 2.30
CA GLY A 60 -10.00 5.27 2.99
C GLY A 60 -10.32 5.66 4.43
N LEU A 61 -9.33 6.21 5.14
CA LEU A 61 -9.50 6.76 6.49
C LEU A 61 -10.54 7.88 6.53
N LEU A 62 -10.44 8.85 5.61
CA LEU A 62 -11.34 10.01 5.54
C LEU A 62 -12.80 9.67 5.23
N LYS A 63 -13.06 8.47 4.68
CA LYS A 63 -14.41 7.99 4.37
C LYS A 63 -15.09 7.30 5.54
N GLN A 64 -14.38 7.03 6.63
CA GLN A 64 -14.97 6.37 7.78
C GLN A 64 -15.77 7.38 8.63
N PRO A 65 -16.96 7.01 9.13
CA PRO A 65 -17.78 7.91 9.95
C PRO A 65 -17.07 8.37 11.23
N ASN A 66 -16.07 7.61 11.72
CA ASN A 66 -15.30 7.94 12.93
C ASN A 66 -13.98 8.70 12.64
N THR A 67 -13.80 9.29 11.46
CA THR A 67 -12.57 9.99 11.03
C THR A 67 -12.08 11.05 12.02
N MET A 68 -12.98 11.66 12.82
CA MET A 68 -12.62 12.74 13.74
C MET A 68 -12.11 12.27 15.10
N GLN A 69 -12.02 10.97 15.36
CA GLN A 69 -11.44 10.49 16.61
C GLN A 69 -9.91 10.53 16.56
N SER A 70 -9.31 11.36 17.40
CA SER A 70 -7.85 11.54 17.52
C SER A 70 -7.13 10.20 17.74
N THR A 71 -7.75 9.26 18.45
CA THR A 71 -7.22 7.90 18.70
C THR A 71 -6.88 7.14 17.42
N MET A 72 -7.69 7.26 16.36
CA MET A 72 -7.42 6.59 15.08
C MET A 72 -6.24 7.21 14.33
N TRP A 73 -6.09 8.54 14.43
CA TRP A 73 -4.95 9.23 13.84
C TRP A 73 -3.66 8.90 14.58
N TYR A 74 -3.68 8.82 15.91
CA TYR A 74 -2.53 8.38 16.69
C TYR A 74 -2.15 6.93 16.37
N SER A 75 -3.12 6.02 16.26
CA SER A 75 -2.84 4.63 15.90
C SER A 75 -2.29 4.52 14.48
N TYR A 76 -2.81 5.30 13.53
CA TYR A 76 -2.29 5.37 12.16
C TYR A 76 -0.84 5.87 12.14
N LEU A 77 -0.57 7.03 12.73
CA LEU A 77 0.75 7.64 12.74
C LEU A 77 1.78 6.77 13.45
N ALA A 78 1.44 6.21 14.61
CA ALA A 78 2.31 5.28 15.32
C ALA A 78 2.66 4.07 14.44
N SER A 79 1.67 3.52 13.73
CA SER A 79 1.87 2.38 12.84
C SER A 79 2.71 2.75 11.61
N VAL A 80 2.51 3.93 11.03
CA VAL A 80 3.35 4.44 9.92
C VAL A 80 4.81 4.58 10.34
N VAL A 81 5.06 5.13 11.53
CA VAL A 81 6.42 5.27 12.07
C VAL A 81 7.04 3.89 12.31
N LEU A 82 6.31 2.98 12.96
CA LEU A 82 6.78 1.62 13.20
C LEU A 82 7.08 0.87 11.90
N GLY A 83 6.17 0.94 10.92
CA GLY A 83 6.38 0.35 9.60
C GLY A 83 7.59 0.94 8.89
N GLY A 84 7.79 2.26 8.97
CA GLY A 84 8.96 2.94 8.43
C GLY A 84 10.27 2.44 9.06
N LEU A 85 10.31 2.31 10.38
CA LEU A 85 11.47 1.81 11.12
C LEU A 85 11.79 0.35 10.79
N VAL A 86 10.77 -0.52 10.77
CA VAL A 86 10.93 -1.93 10.39
C VAL A 86 11.48 -2.05 8.98
N SER A 87 10.93 -1.28 8.03
CA SER A 87 11.42 -1.25 6.66
C SER A 87 12.87 -0.78 6.59
N TRP A 88 13.22 0.28 7.32
CA TRP A 88 14.59 0.75 7.37
C TRP A 88 15.55 -0.33 7.88
N LEU A 89 15.22 -1.03 8.96
CA LEU A 89 16.04 -2.11 9.50
C LEU A 89 16.22 -3.26 8.50
N PHE A 90 15.15 -3.69 7.83
CA PHE A 90 15.20 -4.77 6.83
C PHE A 90 16.01 -4.38 5.58
N PHE A 91 15.85 -3.15 5.07
CA PHE A 91 16.48 -2.72 3.83
C PHE A 91 17.82 -1.99 4.03
N ARG A 92 18.23 -1.72 5.27
CA ARG A 92 19.53 -1.11 5.59
C ARG A 92 20.70 -1.96 5.11
N ASN A 93 20.58 -3.28 5.08
CA ASN A 93 21.66 -4.17 4.63
C ASN A 93 21.57 -4.59 3.15
N THR A 94 20.53 -4.17 2.43
CA THR A 94 20.38 -4.50 1.00
C THR A 94 21.44 -3.78 0.16
N GLN A 95 22.24 -4.53 -0.60
CA GLN A 95 23.20 -3.95 -1.53
C GLN A 95 22.46 -3.36 -2.73
N LEU A 96 22.71 -2.09 -3.05
CA LEU A 96 22.14 -1.38 -4.18
C LEU A 96 23.25 -1.05 -5.16
N ILE A 97 23.05 -1.37 -6.43
CA ILE A 97 23.94 -0.90 -7.50
C ILE A 97 23.39 0.47 -7.92
N ILE A 98 24.15 1.52 -7.61
CA ILE A 98 23.75 2.91 -7.84
C ILE A 98 24.50 3.41 -9.08
N ASP A 99 23.77 3.74 -10.14
CA ASP A 99 24.34 4.38 -11.32
C ASP A 99 24.06 5.89 -11.26
N ARG A 100 25.10 6.63 -10.89
CA ARG A 100 25.03 8.09 -10.64
C ARG A 100 24.90 8.90 -11.93
N THR A 101 25.42 8.38 -13.03
CA THR A 101 25.43 9.09 -14.32
C THR A 101 24.01 9.31 -14.86
N THR A 102 23.10 8.39 -14.55
CA THR A 102 21.72 8.37 -15.04
C THR A 102 20.68 8.67 -13.95
N LYS A 103 21.10 9.02 -12.71
CA LYS A 103 20.22 9.16 -11.52
C LYS A 103 19.32 7.94 -11.32
N SER A 104 19.85 6.75 -11.60
CA SER A 104 19.09 5.51 -11.57
C SER A 104 19.65 4.55 -10.52
N VAL A 105 18.76 3.80 -9.90
CA VAL A 105 19.15 2.77 -8.93
C VAL A 105 18.72 1.44 -9.50
N THR A 106 19.70 0.54 -9.66
CA THR A 106 19.43 -0.84 -10.01
C THR A 106 19.13 -1.59 -8.72
N LEU A 107 17.85 -1.82 -8.51
CA LEU A 107 17.38 -2.63 -7.39
C LEU A 107 17.73 -4.09 -7.70
N PRO A 108 18.36 -4.83 -6.77
CA PRO A 108 18.47 -6.27 -6.92
C PRO A 108 17.04 -6.82 -7.03
N GLY A 109 16.75 -7.48 -8.15
CA GLY A 109 15.47 -8.16 -8.35
C GLY A 109 15.24 -9.08 -7.17
N GLY A 110 14.07 -8.99 -6.55
CA GLY A 110 13.86 -9.63 -5.26
C GLY A 110 12.40 -9.78 -4.89
N TYR A 111 12.08 -10.97 -4.37
CA TYR A 111 10.72 -11.34 -3.95
C TYR A 111 10.17 -10.47 -2.81
N ILE A 112 11.04 -9.80 -2.04
CA ILE A 112 10.65 -8.97 -0.90
C ILE A 112 9.67 -7.85 -1.32
N THR A 113 9.87 -7.25 -2.49
CA THR A 113 8.96 -6.22 -3.04
C THR A 113 7.59 -6.79 -3.35
N LEU A 114 7.57 -7.99 -3.91
CA LEU A 114 6.37 -8.71 -4.29
C LEU A 114 5.58 -9.11 -3.03
N PHE A 115 6.25 -9.68 -2.03
CA PHE A 115 5.62 -10.03 -0.75
C PHE A 115 5.07 -8.80 -0.02
N LEU A 116 5.80 -7.67 -0.05
CA LEU A 116 5.32 -6.41 0.52
C LEU A 116 4.02 -5.96 -0.17
N LEU A 117 4.03 -5.86 -1.50
CA LEU A 117 2.86 -5.44 -2.28
C LEU A 117 1.66 -6.37 -2.08
N LEU A 118 1.90 -7.69 -2.11
CA LEU A 118 0.86 -8.70 -1.84
C LEU A 118 0.30 -8.56 -0.43
N GLY A 119 1.14 -8.39 0.58
CA GLY A 119 0.69 -8.17 1.96
C GLY A 119 -0.21 -6.94 2.09
N ILE A 120 0.16 -5.84 1.41
CA ILE A 120 -0.66 -4.62 1.37
C ILE A 120 -2.03 -4.89 0.77
N PHE A 121 -2.04 -5.56 -0.38
CA PHE A 121 -3.28 -5.88 -1.08
C PHE A 121 -4.18 -6.82 -0.26
N VAL A 122 -3.64 -7.93 0.23
CA VAL A 122 -4.39 -8.95 0.97
C VAL A 122 -5.01 -8.37 2.23
N LEU A 123 -4.25 -7.58 3.01
CA LEU A 123 -4.77 -6.97 4.23
C LEU A 123 -5.86 -5.93 3.94
N ASN A 124 -5.66 -5.04 2.97
CA ASN A 124 -6.70 -4.06 2.61
C ASN A 124 -7.96 -4.76 2.07
N TYR A 125 -7.79 -5.76 1.20
CA TYR A 125 -8.90 -6.53 0.65
C TYR A 125 -9.66 -7.29 1.74
N PHE A 126 -8.95 -7.94 2.66
CA PHE A 126 -9.56 -8.65 3.79
C PHE A 126 -10.42 -7.71 4.63
N TRP A 127 -9.91 -6.53 4.98
CA TRP A 127 -10.66 -5.55 5.77
C TRP A 127 -11.87 -4.96 5.05
N ASP A 128 -11.75 -4.72 3.75
CA ASP A 128 -12.86 -4.19 2.96
C ASP A 128 -13.94 -5.25 2.71
N TYR A 129 -13.53 -6.51 2.50
CA TYR A 129 -14.45 -7.64 2.44
C TYR A 129 -15.21 -7.83 3.76
N MET A 130 -14.49 -7.86 4.89
CA MET A 130 -15.11 -7.95 6.21
C MET A 130 -16.09 -6.81 6.46
N HIS A 131 -15.75 -5.58 6.06
CA HIS A 131 -16.63 -4.42 6.21
C HIS A 131 -17.89 -4.51 5.34
N ALA A 132 -17.78 -5.13 4.17
CA ALA A 132 -18.91 -5.33 3.27
C ALA A 132 -19.86 -6.45 3.74
N VAL A 133 -19.34 -7.52 4.35
CA VAL A 133 -20.12 -8.69 4.75
C VAL A 133 -20.67 -8.55 6.18
N HIS A 134 -19.87 -8.03 7.11
CA HIS A 134 -20.22 -7.90 8.52
C HIS A 134 -19.96 -6.48 9.03
N PRO A 135 -20.76 -5.48 8.61
CA PRO A 135 -20.55 -4.10 9.04
C PRO A 135 -20.70 -3.91 10.56
N THR A 136 -21.47 -4.76 11.23
CA THR A 136 -21.67 -4.73 12.70
C THR A 136 -20.42 -5.14 13.50
N PHE A 137 -19.44 -5.79 12.87
CA PHE A 137 -18.17 -6.16 13.51
C PHE A 137 -17.20 -4.98 13.65
N PHE A 138 -17.41 -3.89 12.90
CA PHE A 138 -16.51 -2.74 12.87
C PHE A 138 -16.78 -1.77 14.02
N THR A 139 -16.41 -2.22 15.21
CA THR A 139 -16.36 -1.41 16.44
C THR A 139 -15.10 -0.53 16.47
N LEU A 140 -15.03 0.40 17.42
CA LEU A 140 -13.88 1.30 17.58
C LEU A 140 -12.51 0.59 17.59
N PRO A 141 -12.33 -0.49 18.39
CA PRO A 141 -11.05 -1.20 18.45
C PRO A 141 -10.68 -1.86 17.12
N VAL A 142 -11.67 -2.43 16.42
CA VAL A 142 -11.47 -3.09 15.12
C VAL A 142 -11.09 -2.07 14.05
N ASN A 143 -11.72 -0.89 14.05
CA ASN A 143 -11.33 0.20 13.15
C ASN A 143 -9.92 0.72 13.45
N CYS A 144 -9.54 0.87 14.72
CA CYS A 144 -8.17 1.21 15.09
C CYS A 144 -7.17 0.17 14.58
N PHE A 145 -7.50 -1.12 14.67
CA PHE A 145 -6.65 -2.20 14.18
C PHE A 145 -6.56 -2.24 12.64
N LYS A 146 -7.68 -2.07 11.94
CA LYS A 146 -7.71 -1.89 10.47
C LYS A 146 -6.79 -0.73 10.06
N THR A 147 -6.98 0.43 10.67
CA THR A 147 -6.20 1.64 10.43
C THR A 147 -4.72 1.46 10.77
N ALA A 148 -4.40 0.78 11.88
CA ALA A 148 -3.03 0.47 12.25
C ALA A 148 -2.37 -0.42 11.20
N SER A 149 -3.06 -1.47 10.73
CA SER A 149 -2.52 -2.37 9.71
C SER A 149 -2.25 -1.65 8.38
N SER A 150 -3.15 -0.77 7.93
CA SER A 150 -2.94 0.03 6.73
C SER A 150 -1.83 1.07 6.91
N GLY A 151 -1.73 1.69 8.08
CA GLY A 151 -0.64 2.60 8.45
C GLY A 151 0.72 1.92 8.47
N LEU A 152 0.82 0.73 9.05
CA LEU A 152 2.04 -0.07 9.09
C LEU A 152 2.52 -0.40 7.67
N LEU A 153 1.61 -0.81 6.80
CA LEU A 153 1.88 -1.12 5.40
C LEU A 153 2.30 0.10 4.58
N ALA A 154 1.66 1.24 4.79
CA ALA A 154 2.04 2.52 4.21
C ALA A 154 3.44 2.94 4.68
N GLY A 155 3.71 2.81 5.99
CA GLY A 155 5.01 3.04 6.60
C GLY A 155 6.10 2.16 6.02
N LEU A 156 5.84 0.86 5.86
CA LEU A 156 6.82 -0.07 5.28
C LEU A 156 7.21 0.34 3.86
N SER A 157 6.23 0.73 3.04
CA SER A 157 6.43 1.15 1.66
C SER A 157 7.21 2.47 1.58
N MET A 158 6.84 3.43 2.41
CA MET A 158 7.47 4.76 2.44
C MET A 158 8.89 4.70 3.02
N GLY A 159 9.09 3.96 4.12
CA GLY A 159 10.40 3.76 4.75
C GLY A 159 11.40 3.07 3.83
N ARG A 160 10.93 2.19 2.94
CA ARG A 160 11.77 1.56 1.93
C ARG A 160 12.28 2.58 0.92
N ALA A 161 11.37 3.40 0.37
CA ALA A 161 11.73 4.44 -0.59
C ALA A 161 12.69 5.47 0.05
N ALA A 162 12.45 5.85 1.30
CA ALA A 162 13.34 6.73 2.07
C ALA A 162 14.71 6.11 2.35
N THR A 163 14.79 4.81 2.63
CA THR A 163 16.07 4.10 2.85
C THR A 163 16.93 4.10 1.60
N TYR A 164 16.30 3.93 0.43
CA TYR A 164 17.00 3.94 -0.86
C TYR A 164 17.51 5.32 -1.23
N THR A 165 16.73 6.38 -0.99
CA THR A 165 17.22 7.75 -1.21
C THR A 165 18.31 8.12 -0.21
N TYR A 166 18.17 7.76 1.07
CA TYR A 166 19.21 8.01 2.07
C TYR A 166 20.55 7.35 1.68
N LYS A 167 20.52 6.10 1.19
CA LYS A 167 21.71 5.42 0.66
C LYS A 167 22.30 6.12 -0.57
N PHE A 168 21.44 6.63 -1.45
CA PHE A 168 21.87 7.41 -2.61
C PHE A 168 22.66 8.66 -2.19
N PHE A 169 22.17 9.41 -1.18
CA PHE A 169 22.86 10.60 -0.67
C PHE A 169 24.09 10.29 0.21
N LYS A 170 24.08 9.21 0.99
CA LYS A 170 25.18 8.86 1.92
C LYS A 170 26.43 8.32 1.22
N THR A 171 26.32 7.80 0.01
CA THR A 171 27.49 7.31 -0.73
C THR A 171 28.29 8.45 -1.39
N ASN A 172 27.92 9.71 -1.19
CA ASN A 172 28.76 10.88 -1.52
C ASN A 172 29.98 10.94 -0.60
#